data_AF-A0A1D2TWJ9-F1
#
_entry.id   AF-A0A1D2TWJ9-F1
#
_cell.length_a   1.000
_cell.length_b   1.000
_cell.length_c   1.000
_cell.angle_alpha   90.00
_cell.angle_beta   90.00
_cell.angle_gamma   90.00
#
_symmetry.space_group_name_H-M   'P 1'
#
loop_
_entity.id
_entity.type
_entity.pdbx_description
1 polymer ?
#
loop_
_entity_poly.entity_id
_entity_poly.type
_entity_poly.pdbx_seq_one_letter_code
_entity_poly.pdbx_strand_id
1 'polypeptide(L)'
;MLCLADIPDEDIKWLDEQASAQGKSRAAILREAVRTFRAEQSKQGIERFFGLWARHGSAVDGLDYERAARRERATGSDDRLAP
;
A
#
# COMPACT_ATOMS: atom_id res chain seq x y z
N MET A 1 14.50 19.25 4.10
CA MET A 1 13.47 19.92 4.91
C MET A 1 13.61 19.43 6.34
N LEU A 2 13.61 20.33 7.32
CA LEU A 2 13.68 20.03 8.75
C LEU A 2 12.24 19.89 9.29
N CYS A 3 12.02 19.03 10.28
CA CYS A 3 10.79 19.04 11.08
C CYS A 3 11.14 19.23 12.56
N LEU A 4 10.20 19.79 13.31
CA LEU A 4 10.20 19.81 14.76
C LEU A 4 9.24 18.72 15.23
N ALA A 5 9.67 17.89 16.17
CA ALA A 5 8.84 16.86 16.77
C ALA A 5 9.15 16.83 18.27
N ASP A 6 8.09 16.76 19.08
CA ASP A 6 8.23 16.52 20.51
C ASP A 6 8.55 15.04 20.71
N ILE A 7 9.74 14.78 21.26
CA ILE A 7 10.25 13.45 21.54
C ILE A 7 10.71 13.46 23.00
N PRO A 8 10.24 12.52 23.85
CA PRO A 8 10.70 12.41 25.24
C PRO A 8 12.22 12.35 25.36
N ASP A 9 12.77 12.92 26.43
CA ASP A 9 14.22 12.98 26.65
C ASP A 9 14.87 11.58 26.69
N GLU A 10 14.14 10.58 27.21
CA GLU A 10 14.57 9.18 27.24
C GLU A 10 14.77 8.59 25.83
N ASP A 11 13.87 8.90 24.90
CA ASP A 11 13.94 8.45 23.52
C ASP A 11 15.06 9.17 22.76
N ILE A 12 15.29 10.46 23.06
CA ILE A 12 16.43 11.21 22.51
C ILE A 12 17.75 10.57 22.97
N LYS A 13 17.87 10.23 24.25
CA LYS A 13 19.08 9.58 24.78
C LYS A 13 19.31 8.23 24.12
N TRP A 14 18.26 7.42 23.99
CA TRP A 14 18.33 6.15 23.28
C TRP A 14 18.79 6.34 21.82
N LEU A 15 18.24 7.35 21.11
CA LEU A 15 18.65 7.67 19.73
C LEU A 15 20.13 8.06 19.63
N ASP A 16 20.66 8.82 20.59
CA ASP A 16 22.07 9.20 20.64
C ASP A 16 22.97 7.97 20.86
N GLU A 17 22.58 7.05 21.74
CA GLU A 17 23.29 5.78 21.96
C GLU A 17 23.32 4.93 20.68
N GLN A 18 22.19 4.80 19.98
CA GLN A 18 22.12 4.09 18.71
C GLN A 18 22.97 4.75 17.62
N ALA A 19 22.95 6.08 17.55
CA ALA A 19 23.75 6.86 16.61
C ALA A 19 25.25 6.63 16.84
N SER A 20 25.69 6.70 18.08
CA SER A 20 27.07 6.44 18.47
C SER A 20 27.50 5.01 18.15
N ALA A 21 26.68 4.01 18.54
CA ALA A 21 26.98 2.60 18.31
C ALA A 21 27.13 2.25 16.82
N GLN A 22 26.38 2.92 15.93
CA GLN A 22 26.40 2.67 14.49
C GLN A 22 27.33 3.62 13.72
N GLY A 23 27.98 4.59 14.38
CA GLY A 23 28.78 5.62 13.71
C GLY A 23 27.97 6.51 12.75
N LYS A 24 26.66 6.65 13.00
CA LYS A 24 25.72 7.42 12.17
C LYS A 24 25.31 8.70 12.89
N SER A 25 24.84 9.70 12.15
CA SER A 25 24.13 10.83 12.77
C SER A 25 22.70 10.41 13.17
N ARG A 26 22.17 11.01 14.25
CA ARG A 26 20.75 10.86 14.65
C ARG A 26 19.78 11.04 13.48
N ALA A 27 20.01 12.06 12.65
CA ALA A 27 19.17 12.34 11.49
C ALA A 27 19.21 11.22 10.44
N ALA A 28 20.33 10.50 10.30
CA ALA A 28 20.42 9.34 9.43
C ALA A 28 19.56 8.18 9.94
N ILE A 29 19.62 7.90 11.24
CA ILE A 29 18.78 6.88 11.90
C ILE A 29 17.30 7.22 11.74
N LEU A 30 16.90 8.47 12.00
CA LEU A 30 15.50 8.91 11.85
C LEU A 30 15.01 8.76 10.41
N ARG A 31 15.83 9.09 9.40
CA ARG A 31 15.46 8.89 7.99
C ARG A 31 15.28 7.41 7.65
N GLU A 32 16.10 6.53 8.21
CA GLU A 32 15.99 5.08 8.03
C GLU A 32 14.72 4.55 8.70
N ALA A 33 14.46 4.93 9.96
CA ALA A 33 13.25 4.56 10.68
C ALA A 33 11.97 4.97 9.94
N VAL A 34 11.89 6.20 9.42
CA VAL A 34 10.74 6.68 8.63
C VAL A 34 10.56 5.85 7.35
N ARG A 35 11.64 5.48 6.67
CA ARG A 35 11.57 4.63 5.46
C ARG A 35 11.04 3.24 5.79
N THR A 36 11.55 2.62 6.86
CA THR A 36 11.11 1.30 7.32
C THR A 36 9.64 1.32 7.73
N PHE A 37 9.22 2.30 8.52
CA PHE A 37 7.82 2.46 8.94
C PHE A 37 6.87 2.60 7.74
N ARG A 38 7.24 3.40 6.72
CA ARG A 38 6.45 3.51 5.49
C ARG A 38 6.37 2.18 4.72
N ALA A 39 7.45 1.43 4.66
CA ALA A 39 7.48 0.14 3.99
C ALA A 39 6.59 -0.89 4.71
N GLU A 40 6.63 -0.92 6.04
CA GLU A 40 5.75 -1.77 6.86
C GLU A 40 4.27 -1.42 6.68
N GLN A 41 3.92 -0.13 6.70
CA GLN A 41 2.55 0.32 6.48
C GLN A 41 2.03 -0.04 5.08
N SER A 42 2.91 -0.01 4.07
CA SER A 42 2.57 -0.41 2.70
C SER A 42 2.24 -1.91 2.60
N LYS A 43 2.97 -2.77 3.34
CA LYS A 43 2.72 -4.22 3.37
C LYS A 43 1.34 -4.55 3.95
N GLN A 44 0.96 -3.85 5.01
CA GLN A 44 -0.37 -4.03 5.61
C GLN A 44 -1.50 -3.60 4.66
N GLY A 45 -1.25 -2.77 3.65
CA GLY A 45 -2.26 -2.39 2.65
C GLY A 45 -2.74 -3.59 1.84
N ILE A 46 -1.81 -4.40 1.29
CA ILE A 46 -2.19 -5.55 0.46
C ILE A 46 -3.02 -6.54 1.27
N GLU A 47 -2.58 -6.93 2.45
CA GLU A 47 -3.32 -7.89 3.30
C GLU A 47 -4.67 -7.34 3.79
N ARG A 48 -4.77 -6.03 4.08
CA ARG A 48 -6.03 -5.41 4.49
C ARG A 48 -7.05 -5.29 3.37
N PHE A 49 -6.61 -5.04 2.14
CA PHE A 49 -7.50 -4.80 1.00
C PHE A 49 -7.72 -6.05 0.12
N PHE A 50 -6.91 -7.10 0.30
CA PHE A 50 -7.08 -8.35 -0.44
C PHE A 50 -8.42 -9.02 -0.08
N GLY A 51 -9.24 -9.29 -1.11
CA GLY A 51 -10.56 -9.91 -0.93
C GLY A 51 -11.62 -8.98 -0.33
N LEU A 52 -11.36 -7.67 -0.22
CA LEU A 52 -12.35 -6.71 0.30
C LEU A 52 -13.62 -6.68 -0.57
N TRP A 53 -13.46 -6.84 -1.88
CA TRP A 53 -14.56 -6.97 -2.85
C TRP A 53 -15.40 -8.24 -2.62
N ALA A 54 -14.76 -9.38 -2.35
CA ALA A 54 -15.46 -10.63 -2.03
C ALA A 54 -16.23 -10.52 -0.69
N ARG A 55 -15.63 -9.85 0.31
CA ARG A 55 -16.24 -9.62 1.63
C ARG A 55 -17.42 -8.64 1.61
N HIS A 56 -17.45 -7.70 0.66
CA HIS A 56 -18.51 -6.70 0.52
C HIS A 56 -19.51 -7.03 -0.61
N GLY A 57 -19.65 -8.32 -0.95
CA GLY A 57 -20.75 -8.80 -1.79
C GLY A 57 -20.49 -8.83 -3.30
N SER A 58 -19.26 -8.56 -3.76
CA SER A 58 -18.88 -8.84 -5.15
C SER A 58 -18.56 -10.33 -5.29
N ALA A 59 -19.60 -11.14 -5.42
CA ALA A 59 -19.52 -12.60 -5.53
C ALA A 59 -19.29 -13.11 -6.97
N VAL A 60 -19.15 -12.19 -7.94
CA VAL A 60 -18.90 -12.58 -9.34
C VAL A 60 -17.46 -13.02 -9.47
N ASP A 61 -17.26 -14.27 -9.89
CA ASP A 61 -15.95 -14.78 -10.26
C ASP A 61 -15.35 -13.92 -11.38
N GLY A 62 -14.06 -13.57 -11.23
CA GLY A 62 -13.40 -12.63 -12.14
C GLY A 62 -13.37 -13.11 -13.58
N LEU A 63 -13.22 -14.43 -13.80
CA LEU A 63 -13.18 -15.02 -15.13
C LEU A 63 -14.57 -15.07 -15.76
N ASP A 64 -15.60 -15.36 -14.97
CA ASP A 64 -16.99 -15.31 -15.45
C ASP A 64 -17.44 -13.88 -15.77
N TYR A 65 -17.01 -12.88 -14.99
CA TYR A 65 -17.20 -11.47 -15.33
C TYR A 65 -16.51 -11.11 -16.65
N GLU A 66 -15.25 -11.52 -16.83
CA GLU A 66 -14.47 -11.24 -18.05
C GLU A 66 -15.10 -11.90 -19.29
N ARG A 67 -15.62 -13.12 -19.13
CA ARG A 67 -16.36 -13.85 -20.18
C ARG A 67 -17.68 -13.18 -20.50
N ALA A 68 -18.45 -12.77 -19.49
CA ALA A 68 -19.72 -12.05 -19.68
C ALA A 68 -19.51 -10.72 -20.40
N ALA A 69 -18.54 -9.92 -19.95
CA ALA A 69 -18.19 -8.64 -20.56
C ALA A 69 -17.72 -8.79 -22.02
N ARG A 70 -16.98 -9.87 -22.34
CA ARG A 70 -16.61 -10.18 -23.73
C ARG A 70 -17.80 -10.60 -24.59
N ARG A 71 -18.71 -11.40 -24.05
CA ARG A 71 -19.94 -11.80 -24.76
C ARG A 71 -20.82 -10.60 -25.06
N GLU A 72 -21.04 -9.72 -24.07
CA GLU A 72 -21.80 -8.48 -24.24
C GLU A 72 -21.21 -7.59 -25.35
N ARG A 73 -19.88 -7.42 -25.37
CA ARG A 73 -19.19 -6.66 -26.43
C ARG A 73 -19.28 -7.32 -27.81
N ALA A 74 -19.26 -8.66 -27.88
CA ALA A 74 -19.41 -9.39 -29.13
C ALA A 74 -20.84 -9.31 -29.68
N THR A 75 -21.85 -9.41 -28.81
CA THR A 75 -23.26 -9.27 -29.20
C THR A 75 -23.58 -7.84 -29.64
N GLY A 76 -23.02 -6.82 -28.99
CA GLY A 76 -23.20 -5.41 -29.39
C GLY A 76 -22.49 -5.00 -30.69
N SER A 77 -21.64 -5.87 -31.26
CA SER A 77 -21.01 -5.66 -32.58
C SER A 77 -21.79 -6.27 -33.74
N ASP A 78 -22.80 -7.11 -33.48
CA ASP A 78 -23.61 -7.79 -34.51
C ASP A 78 -24.81 -6.93 -34.94
N ASP A 79 -25.38 -6.12 -34.05
CA ASP A 79 -26.50 -5.20 -34.35
C ASP A 79 -26.12 -4.00 -35.25
N ARG A 80 -24.85 -3.86 -35.67
CA ARG A 80 -24.39 -2.79 -36.59
C ARG A 80 -24.17 -3.28 -38.02
N LEU A 81 -24.51 -4.52 -38.32
CA LEU A 81 -24.38 -5.14 -39.65
C LEU A 81 -25.67 -5.87 -40.05
N ALA A 82 -26.82 -5.21 -39.90
CA ALA A 82 -28.02 -5.56 -40.67
C ALA A 82 -28.14 -4.57 -41.87
N PRO A 83 -28.28 -5.03 -43.12
CA PRO A 83 -28.51 -4.16 -44.27
C PRO A 83 -29.88 -3.46 -44.22
#